data_AF-A0A540WA14-F1
#
_entry.id   AF-A0A540WA14-F1
#
_cell.length_a   1.000
_cell.length_b   1.000
_cell.length_c   1.000
_cell.angle_alpha   90.00
_cell.angle_beta   90.00
_cell.angle_gamma   90.00
#
_symmetry.space_group_name_H-M   'P 1'
#
loop_
_entity.id
_entity.type
_entity.pdbx_description
1 polymer ?
#
loop_
_entity_poly.entity_id
_entity_poly.type
_entity_poly.pdbx_seq_one_letter_code
_entity_poly.pdbx_strand_id
1 'polypeptide(L)'
;MPYDETSGLSAAQLRLGRLPGYVRRPDPARRAGERGSTYKKGWEVRFTARSEAEIAEIRELLVAAGFAPARPFFKGQQLIQPVYGMAVVRTYLEARELVA
;
A
#
# COMPACT_ATOMS: atom_id res chain seq x y z
N MET A 1 24.15 14.63 8.69
CA MET A 1 23.13 13.57 8.66
C MET A 1 23.32 12.82 7.34
N PRO A 2 23.92 11.62 7.33
CA PRO A 2 24.09 10.92 6.06
C PRO A 2 22.73 10.32 5.67
N TYR A 3 22.26 10.73 4.50
CA TYR A 3 21.25 10.01 3.74
C TYR A 3 21.84 8.63 3.43
N ASP A 4 21.22 7.57 3.90
CA ASP A 4 21.64 6.22 3.54
C ASP A 4 21.16 5.94 2.11
N GLU A 5 22.04 6.15 1.14
CA GLU A 5 21.76 6.03 -0.30
C GLU A 5 21.62 4.58 -0.79
N THR A 6 21.70 3.58 0.10
CA THR A 6 21.73 2.17 -0.31
C THR A 6 20.36 1.53 -0.52
N SER A 7 19.24 2.22 -0.25
CA SER A 7 17.88 1.70 -0.55
C SER A 7 16.97 2.67 -1.30
N GLY A 8 17.32 3.95 -1.45
CA GLY A 8 16.45 4.97 -2.10
C GLY A 8 15.10 5.24 -1.43
N LEU A 9 14.75 4.51 -0.35
CA LEU A 9 13.52 4.64 0.41
C LEU A 9 13.74 5.45 1.70
N SER A 10 12.83 6.37 1.98
CA SER A 10 12.79 7.11 3.26
C SER A 10 12.47 6.19 4.44
N ALA A 11 12.79 6.63 5.66
CA ALA A 11 12.45 5.90 6.89
C ALA A 11 10.95 5.60 7.01
N ALA A 12 10.09 6.52 6.57
CA ALA A 12 8.64 6.31 6.56
C ALA A 12 8.24 5.18 5.58
N GLN A 13 8.85 5.16 4.39
CA GLN A 13 8.61 4.12 3.39
C GLN A 13 9.09 2.73 3.85
N LEU A 14 10.25 2.65 4.49
CA LEU A 14 10.74 1.39 5.07
C LEU A 14 9.79 0.84 6.14
N ARG A 15 9.23 1.72 6.99
CA ARG A 15 8.25 1.34 8.00
C ARG A 15 6.95 0.78 7.42
N LEU A 16 6.57 1.17 6.19
CA LEU A 16 5.39 0.60 5.53
C LEU A 16 5.53 -0.91 5.36
N GLY A 17 6.73 -1.44 5.10
CA GLY A 17 6.97 -2.88 4.94
C GLY A 17 6.66 -3.72 6.18
N ARG A 18 6.62 -3.10 7.37
CA ARG A 18 6.28 -3.79 8.63
C ARG A 18 4.78 -3.82 8.90
N LEU A 19 4.00 -3.03 8.16
CA LEU A 19 2.55 -2.97 8.36
C LEU A 19 1.85 -4.20 7.76
N PRO A 20 0.85 -4.76 8.47
CA PRO A 20 0.04 -5.83 7.92
C PRO A 20 -0.82 -5.30 6.78
N GLY A 21 -0.80 -6.00 5.65
CA GLY A 21 -1.53 -5.60 4.45
C GLY A 21 -1.31 -6.55 3.29
N TYR A 22 -2.08 -6.34 2.23
CA TYR A 22 -1.99 -7.13 1.00
C TYR A 22 -2.16 -6.25 -0.24
N VAL A 23 -1.53 -6.68 -1.33
CA VAL A 23 -1.55 -5.97 -2.61
C VAL A 23 -2.66 -6.53 -3.48
N ARG A 24 -3.46 -5.63 -4.06
CA ARG A 24 -4.31 -5.94 -5.20
C ARG A 24 -3.60 -5.50 -6.48
N ARG A 25 -3.17 -6.48 -7.28
CA ARG A 25 -2.55 -6.25 -8.59
C ARG A 25 -3.59 -6.41 -9.69
N PRO A 26 -3.54 -5.60 -10.76
CA PRO A 26 -4.30 -5.90 -11.96
C PRO A 26 -3.81 -7.20 -12.59
N ASP A 27 -4.75 -8.01 -13.08
CA ASP A 27 -4.49 -9.23 -13.83
C ASP A 27 -4.22 -8.85 -15.31
N PRO A 28 -3.00 -9.08 -15.83
CA PRO A 28 -2.63 -8.71 -17.19
C PRO A 28 -3.45 -9.46 -18.25
N ALA A 29 -3.76 -10.75 -18.01
CA ALA A 29 -4.50 -11.58 -18.96
C ALA A 29 -5.94 -11.09 -19.12
N ARG A 30 -6.56 -10.65 -18.02
CA ARG A 30 -7.92 -10.07 -18.04
C ARG A 30 -7.98 -8.67 -18.63
N ARG A 31 -6.88 -7.91 -18.58
CA ARG A 31 -6.79 -6.58 -19.19
C ARG A 31 -6.59 -6.66 -20.71
N ALA A 32 -5.90 -7.68 -21.20
CA ALA A 32 -5.62 -7.89 -22.63
C ALA A 32 -6.75 -8.60 -23.41
N GLY A 33 -7.69 -9.26 -22.73
CA GLY A 33 -8.81 -9.96 -23.39
C GLY A 33 -9.91 -9.03 -23.93
N GLU A 34 -10.84 -9.59 -24.71
CA GLU A 34 -11.92 -8.88 -25.42
C GLU A 34 -12.82 -7.99 -24.54
N ARG A 35 -12.88 -8.25 -23.22
CA ARG A 35 -13.62 -7.45 -22.23
C ARG A 35 -12.72 -6.54 -21.39
N GLY A 36 -11.48 -6.30 -21.79
CA GLY A 36 -10.47 -5.52 -21.05
C GLY A 36 -10.95 -4.11 -20.69
N SER A 37 -11.81 -3.50 -21.52
CA SER A 37 -12.47 -2.21 -21.26
C SER A 37 -13.36 -2.21 -20.01
N THR A 38 -13.88 -3.37 -19.61
CA THR A 38 -14.70 -3.54 -18.39
C THR A 38 -13.87 -3.87 -17.14
N TYR A 39 -12.58 -4.17 -17.29
CA TYR A 39 -11.70 -4.56 -16.20
C TYR A 39 -11.14 -3.34 -15.46
N LYS A 40 -11.88 -2.85 -14.46
CA LYS A 40 -11.57 -1.61 -13.71
C LYS A 40 -10.58 -1.78 -12.55
N LYS A 41 -9.88 -2.93 -12.43
CA LYS A 41 -8.98 -3.16 -11.31
C LYS A 41 -7.63 -2.48 -11.56
N GLY A 42 -7.21 -1.67 -10.58
CA GLY A 42 -5.93 -0.98 -10.53
C GLY A 42 -5.01 -1.52 -9.43
N TRP A 43 -3.81 -0.95 -9.38
CA TRP A 43 -2.82 -1.19 -8.33
C TRP A 43 -3.28 -0.58 -7.02
N GLU A 44 -3.25 -1.37 -5.95
CA GLU A 44 -3.67 -0.92 -4.62
C GLU A 44 -2.95 -1.73 -3.54
N VAL A 45 -2.62 -1.07 -2.44
CA VAL A 45 -2.27 -1.73 -1.18
C VAL A 45 -3.43 -1.54 -0.20
N ARG A 46 -3.81 -2.61 0.48
CA ARG A 46 -4.81 -2.61 1.55
C ARG A 46 -4.13 -2.94 2.86
N PHE A 47 -3.90 -1.92 3.67
CA PHE A 47 -3.40 -2.10 5.02
C PHE A 47 -4.54 -2.49 5.94
N THR A 48 -4.29 -3.43 6.83
CA THR A 48 -5.28 -3.95 7.78
C THR A 48 -4.99 -3.40 9.17
N ALA A 49 -6.03 -2.95 9.86
CA ALA A 49 -5.97 -2.47 11.24
C ALA A 49 -7.02 -3.19 12.08
N ARG A 50 -6.76 -3.28 13.38
CA ARG A 50 -7.64 -3.86 14.40
C ARG A 50 -8.40 -2.80 15.19
N SER A 51 -8.00 -1.53 15.07
CA SER A 51 -8.61 -0.40 15.77
C SER A 51 -8.59 0.86 14.92
N GLU A 52 -9.38 1.86 15.32
CA GLU A 52 -9.35 3.19 14.70
C GLU A 52 -8.03 3.92 14.94
N ALA A 53 -7.40 3.71 16.10
CA ALA A 53 -6.09 4.26 16.42
C ALA A 53 -5.01 3.73 15.45
N GLU A 54 -4.99 2.42 15.20
CA GLU A 54 -4.08 1.83 14.22
C GLU A 54 -4.30 2.40 12.81
N ILE A 55 -5.54 2.69 12.41
CA ILE A 55 -5.80 3.37 11.12
C ILE A 55 -5.22 4.77 11.10
N ALA A 56 -5.37 5.55 12.16
CA ALA A 56 -4.82 6.89 12.23
C ALA A 56 -3.29 6.84 12.06
N GLU A 57 -2.62 5.95 12.77
CA GLU A 57 -1.17 5.74 12.66
C GLU A 57 -0.74 5.32 11.25
N ILE A 58 -1.46 4.36 10.64
CA ILE A 58 -1.20 3.94 9.25
C ILE A 58 -1.36 5.12 8.29
N ARG A 59 -2.38 5.96 8.47
CA ARG A 59 -2.64 7.13 7.62
C ARG A 59 -1.53 8.16 7.72
N GLU A 60 -1.10 8.49 8.93
CA GLU A 60 0.00 9.41 9.17
C GLU A 60 1.29 8.90 8.52
N LEU A 61 1.59 7.61 8.69
CA LEU A 61 2.77 7.01 8.08
C LEU A 61 2.71 7.04 6.55
N LEU A 62 1.55 6.80 5.96
CA LEU A 62 1.35 6.89 4.52
C LEU A 62 1.57 8.30 3.99
N VAL A 63 1.06 9.32 4.69
CA VAL A 63 1.28 10.73 4.33
C VAL A 63 2.77 11.09 4.46
N ALA A 64 3.42 10.67 5.54
CA ALA A 64 4.85 10.87 5.74
C ALA A 64 5.72 10.17 4.67
N ALA A 65 5.23 9.03 4.15
CA ALA A 65 5.85 8.30 3.04
C ALA A 65 5.53 8.91 1.65
N GLY A 66 4.76 9.99 1.59
CA GLY A 66 4.41 10.70 0.36
C GLY A 66 3.19 10.16 -0.38
N PHE A 67 2.36 9.34 0.26
CA PHE A 67 1.16 8.75 -0.35
C PHE A 67 -0.13 9.39 0.15
N ALA A 68 -1.17 9.34 -0.68
CA ALA A 68 -2.50 9.81 -0.35
C ALA A 68 -3.43 8.64 0.04
N PRO A 69 -3.68 8.39 1.34
CA PRO A 69 -4.59 7.34 1.77
C PRO A 69 -6.04 7.67 1.39
N ALA A 70 -6.76 6.71 0.81
CA ALA A 70 -8.19 6.84 0.53
C ALA A 70 -9.04 6.68 1.81
N ARG A 71 -10.37 6.72 1.69
CA ARG A 71 -11.25 6.55 2.86
C ARG A 71 -11.13 5.12 3.41
N PRO A 72 -10.92 4.93 4.74
CA PRO A 72 -10.96 3.61 5.36
C PRO A 72 -12.35 2.98 5.26
N PHE A 73 -12.40 1.66 5.27
CA PHE A 73 -13.67 0.92 5.29
C PHE A 73 -13.54 -0.40 6.06
N PHE A 74 -14.66 -0.91 6.57
CA PHE A 74 -14.71 -2.21 7.23
C PHE A 74 -14.86 -3.34 6.22
N LYS A 75 -14.09 -4.42 6.43
CA LYS A 75 -14.24 -5.70 5.75
C LYS A 75 -14.49 -6.78 6.80
N GLY A 76 -15.76 -7.09 7.04
CA GLY A 76 -16.15 -7.85 8.23
C GLY A 76 -15.74 -7.09 9.49
N GLN A 77 -14.98 -7.73 10.38
CA GLN A 77 -14.46 -7.13 11.61
C GLN A 77 -13.11 -6.40 11.42
N GLN A 78 -12.51 -6.45 10.22
CA GLN A 78 -11.23 -5.80 9.95
C GLN A 78 -11.44 -4.40 9.40
N LEU A 79 -10.65 -3.44 9.87
CA LEU A 79 -10.64 -2.09 9.33
C LEU A 79 -9.51 -1.97 8.29
N ILE A 80 -9.85 -1.48 7.10
CA ILE A 80 -8.93 -1.46 5.95
C ILE A 80 -8.63 -0.03 5.56
N GLN A 81 -7.34 0.31 5.45
CA GLN A 81 -6.85 1.54 4.82
C GLN A 81 -6.40 1.24 3.38
N PRO A 82 -7.19 1.60 2.36
CA PRO A 82 -6.79 1.46 0.97
C PRO A 82 -5.87 2.61 0.52
N VAL A 83 -4.90 2.30 -0.34
CA VAL A 83 -4.05 3.27 -1.03
C VAL A 83 -3.85 2.82 -2.46
N TYR A 84 -4.10 3.71 -3.42
CA TYR A 84 -4.06 3.41 -4.84
C TYR A 84 -2.73 3.85 -5.49
N GLY A 85 -2.35 3.15 -6.54
CA GLY A 85 -1.21 3.52 -7.39
C GLY A 85 -0.12 2.46 -7.45
N MET A 86 0.61 2.43 -8.56
CA MET A 86 1.72 1.51 -8.74
C MET A 86 2.91 1.85 -7.82
N ALA A 87 3.15 3.15 -7.57
CA ALA A 87 4.22 3.62 -6.70
C ALA A 87 4.10 3.06 -5.27
N VAL A 88 2.91 3.15 -4.64
CA VAL A 88 2.71 2.59 -3.30
C VAL A 88 2.88 1.08 -3.26
N VAL A 89 2.44 0.38 -4.31
CA VAL A 89 2.62 -1.07 -4.39
C VAL A 89 4.09 -1.44 -4.47
N ARG A 90 4.86 -0.78 -5.34
CA ARG A 90 6.31 -1.01 -5.47
C ARG A 90 7.02 -0.74 -4.15
N THR A 91 6.82 0.45 -3.59
CA THR A 91 7.45 0.86 -2.33
C THR A 91 7.11 -0.08 -1.18
N TYR A 92 5.84 -0.50 -1.05
CA TYR A 92 5.44 -1.44 0.00
C TYR A 92 6.14 -2.79 -0.15
N LEU A 93 6.21 -3.34 -1.37
CA LEU A 93 6.84 -4.64 -1.62
C LEU A 93 8.35 -4.59 -1.41
N GLU A 94 9.01 -3.56 -1.92
CA GLU A 94 10.45 -3.33 -1.73
C GLU A 94 10.78 -3.17 -0.24
N ALA A 95 10.02 -2.34 0.48
CA ALA A 95 10.18 -2.20 1.92
C ALA A 95 9.92 -3.52 2.67
N ARG A 96 8.96 -4.35 2.24
CA ARG A 96 8.70 -5.67 2.85
C ARG A 96 9.88 -6.61 2.70
N GLU A 97 10.53 -6.62 1.54
CA GLU A 97 11.70 -7.47 1.29
C GLU A 97 12.90 -7.03 2.15
N LEU A 98 13.07 -5.73 2.37
CA LEU A 98 14.16 -5.17 3.16
C LEU A 98 13.98 -5.31 4.68
N VAL A 99 12.75 -5.57 5.16
CA VAL A 99 12.44 -5.71 6.60
C VAL A 99 11.98 -7.11 7.00
N ALA A 100 12.01 -8.06 6.05
CA ALA A 100 11.66 -9.47 6.25
C ALA A 100 12.64 -10.20 7.16
#